data_AF-A0AAE3XK79-F1
#
_entry.id   AF-A0AAE3XK79-F1
#
_cell.length_a   1.000
_cell.length_b   1.000
_cell.length_c   1.000
_cell.angle_alpha   90.00
_cell.angle_beta   90.00
_cell.angle_gamma   90.00
#
_symmetry.space_group_name_H-M   'P 1'
#
loop_
_entity.id
_entity.type
_entity.pdbx_description
1 polymer ?
#
loop_
_entity_poly.entity_id
_entity_poly.type
_entity_poly.pdbx_seq_one_letter_code
_entity_poly.pdbx_strand_id
1 'polypeptide(L)' 'MSDKKMGKTEESVNVSLRLKRKSIDRIEKVSELLHTTNRTQAISTSLALAEAILKRFKDEPIVLLNPDGTKETITLV' A
#
# COMPACT_ATOMS: atom_id res chain seq x y z
N MET A 1 -13.00 -20.02 -33.70
CA MET A 1 -12.77 -20.38 -32.29
C MET A 1 -11.63 -19.51 -31.82
N SER A 2 -11.90 -18.54 -30.95
CA SER A 2 -10.89 -17.57 -30.51
C SER A 2 -10.27 -18.03 -29.20
N ASP A 3 -8.97 -18.31 -29.21
CA ASP A 3 -8.20 -18.65 -28.02
C ASP A 3 -8.20 -17.50 -27.03
N LYS A 4 -8.88 -17.73 -25.90
CA LYS A 4 -8.83 -16.88 -24.73
C LYS A 4 -7.44 -17.05 -24.12
N LYS A 5 -6.54 -16.08 -24.34
CA LYS A 5 -5.25 -16.00 -23.62
C LYS A 5 -5.54 -16.00 -22.11
N MET A 6 -5.38 -17.16 -21.47
CA MET A 6 -5.32 -17.27 -20.02
C MET A 6 -4.11 -16.46 -19.57
N GLY A 7 -4.36 -15.33 -18.91
CA GLY A 7 -3.31 -14.51 -18.33
C GLY A 7 -2.44 -15.38 -17.43
N LYS A 8 -1.12 -15.21 -17.52
CA LYS A 8 -0.15 -15.90 -16.66
C LYS A 8 -0.59 -15.72 -15.21
N THR A 9 -0.83 -16.82 -14.50
CA THR A 9 -1.05 -16.80 -13.06
C THR A 9 0.21 -16.22 -12.42
N GLU A 10 0.10 -15.08 -11.76
CA GLU A 10 1.22 -14.54 -10.97
C GLU A 10 1.55 -15.56 -9.88
N GLU A 11 2.74 -16.16 -9.93
CA GLU A 11 3.19 -17.08 -8.90
C GLU A 11 3.55 -16.29 -7.63
N SER A 12 2.96 -16.68 -6.50
CA SER A 12 3.31 -16.13 -5.20
C SER A 12 4.70 -16.61 -4.78
N VAL A 13 5.61 -15.67 -4.52
CA VAL A 13 6.96 -15.96 -4.01
C VAL A 13 7.04 -15.68 -2.52
N ASN A 14 7.53 -16.66 -1.74
CA ASN A 14 7.82 -16.47 -0.32
C ASN A 14 9.22 -15.89 -0.14
N VAL A 15 9.33 -14.82 0.65
CA VAL A 15 10.60 -14.18 0.98
C VAL A 15 10.77 -14.04 2.49
N SER A 16 11.99 -14.22 2.99
CA SER A 16 12.34 -13.93 4.38
C SER A 16 13.03 -12.57 4.46
N LEU A 17 12.50 -11.68 5.30
CA LEU A 17 13.02 -10.33 5.49
C LEU A 17 13.55 -10.16 6.92
N ARG A 18 14.77 -9.65 7.05
CA ARG A 18 15.30 -9.20 8.35
C ARG A 18 15.11 -7.69 8.46
N LEU A 19 14.31 -7.27 9.43
CA LEU A 19 13.94 -5.87 9.64
C LEU A 19 14.43 -5.38 11.00
N LYS A 20 14.70 -4.07 11.10
CA LYS A 20 14.90 -3.41 12.39
C LYS A 20 13.60 -3.43 13.19
N ARG A 21 13.68 -3.45 14.52
CA ARG A 21 12.50 -3.47 15.41
C ARG A 21 11.50 -2.36 15.09
N LYS A 22 11.98 -1.12 14.92
CA LYS A 22 11.16 0.04 14.52
C LYS A 22 10.34 -0.20 13.23
N SER A 23 10.85 -0.97 12.27
CA SER A 23 10.11 -1.28 11.05
C SER A 23 9.00 -2.31 11.31
N ILE A 24 9.25 -3.29 12.18
CA ILE A 24 8.25 -4.27 12.62
C ILE A 24 7.11 -3.55 13.34
N ASP A 25 7.43 -2.67 14.29
CA ASP A 25 6.42 -1.91 15.04
C ASP A 25 5.55 -1.04 14.11
N ARG A 26 6.14 -0.48 13.03
CA ARG A 26 5.39 0.24 11.99
C ARG A 26 4.45 -0.67 11.19
N ILE A 27 4.89 -1.88 10.82
CA ILE A 27 4.04 -2.86 10.13
C ILE A 27 2.86 -3.26 11.03
N GLU A 28 3.09 -3.43 12.32
CA GLU A 28 2.04 -3.74 13.31
C GLU A 28 1.02 -2.61 13.40
N LYS A 29 1.48 -1.35 13.54
CA LYS A 29 0.59 -0.18 13.53
C LYS A 29 -0.26 -0.09 12.26
N VAL A 30 0.32 -0.36 11.09
CA VAL A 30 -0.44 -0.37 9.82
C VAL A 30 -1.42 -1.54 9.77
N SER A 31 -1.05 -2.71 10.32
CA SER A 31 -1.94 -3.87 10.39
C SER A 31 -3.18 -3.57 11.25
N GLU A 32 -3.01 -2.85 12.37
CA GLU A 32 -4.12 -2.36 13.20
C GLU A 32 -5.05 -1.41 12.43
N LEU A 33 -4.49 -0.43 11.70
CA LEU A 33 -5.25 0.52 10.89
C LEU A 33 -6.03 -0.16 9.75
N LEU A 34 -5.47 -1.22 9.17
CA LEU A 34 -6.11 -2.01 8.12
C LEU A 34 -7.01 -3.13 8.68
N HIS A 35 -7.12 -3.26 10.00
CA HIS A 35 -7.85 -4.33 10.69
C HIS A 35 -7.48 -5.75 10.21
N THR A 36 -6.19 -5.99 9.95
CA THR A 36 -5.65 -7.31 9.55
C THR A 36 -4.68 -7.86 10.59
N THR A 37 -4.70 -9.17 10.79
CA THR A 37 -3.70 -9.89 11.61
C THR A 37 -2.56 -10.46 10.76
N ASN A 38 -2.64 -10.35 9.43
CA ASN A 38 -1.67 -10.90 8.50
C ASN A 38 -0.68 -9.80 8.04
N ARG A 39 0.57 -9.87 8.51
CA ARG A 39 1.63 -8.92 8.15
C ARG A 39 1.90 -8.90 6.64
N THR A 40 1.81 -10.04 5.94
CA THR A 40 1.99 -10.09 4.48
C THR A 40 0.89 -9.30 3.77
N GLN A 41 -0.36 -9.40 4.25
CA GLN A 41 -1.47 -8.63 3.70
C GLN A 41 -1.32 -7.13 3.98
N ALA A 42 -0.87 -6.75 5.18
CA ALA A 42 -0.58 -5.36 5.51
C ALA A 42 0.50 -4.77 4.60
N ILE A 43 1.58 -5.52 4.35
CA ILE A 43 2.68 -5.10 3.47
C ILE A 43 2.20 -4.98 2.02
N SER A 44 1.52 -6.00 1.48
CA SER A 44 1.06 -5.98 0.07
C SER A 44 0.04 -4.87 -0.18
N THR A 45 -0.90 -4.67 0.74
CA THR A 45 -1.88 -3.58 0.65
C THR A 45 -1.19 -2.21 0.70
N SER A 46 -0.20 -2.04 1.58
CA SER A 46 0.56 -0.80 1.69
C SER A 46 1.35 -0.49 0.42
N LEU A 47 1.97 -1.50 -0.20
CA LEU A 47 2.69 -1.35 -1.46
C LEU A 47 1.75 -0.95 -2.60
N ALA A 48 0.63 -1.66 -2.75
CA ALA A 48 -0.38 -1.33 -3.77
C ALA A 48 -0.93 0.08 -3.61
N LEU A 49 -1.19 0.51 -2.37
CA LEU A 49 -1.62 1.88 -2.08
C LEU A 49 -0.54 2.91 -2.46
N ALA A 50 0.71 2.68 -2.08
CA ALA A 50 1.81 3.56 -2.42
C ALA A 50 1.98 3.69 -3.95
N GLU A 51 1.91 2.57 -4.68
CA GLU A 51 1.95 2.60 -6.14
C GLU A 51 0.78 3.36 -6.77
N ALA A 52 -0.45 3.15 -6.28
CA ALA A 52 -1.62 3.86 -6.78
C ALA A 52 -1.52 5.36 -6.55
N ILE A 53 -1.04 5.75 -5.37
CA ILE A 53 -0.78 7.15 -5.01
C ILE A 53 0.29 7.74 -5.93
N LEU A 54 1.44 7.08 -6.09
CA LEU A 54 2.55 7.57 -6.92
C LEU A 54 2.17 7.63 -8.42
N LYS A 55 1.35 6.70 -8.91
CA LYS A 55 0.85 6.73 -10.29
C LYS A 55 -0.13 7.87 -10.54
N ARG A 56 -0.96 8.19 -9.54
CA ARG A 56 -2.05 9.18 -9.68
C ARG A 56 -1.61 10.61 -9.38
N PHE A 57 -0.71 10.80 -8.41
CA PHE A 57 -0.37 12.10 -7.85
C PHE A 57 1.11 12.45 -8.01
N LYS A 58 1.79 11.87 -9.02
CA LYS A 58 3.23 12.04 -9.23
C LYS A 58 3.67 13.51 -9.29
N ASP A 59 2.80 14.38 -9.82
CA ASP A 59 3.05 15.80 -9.99
C ASP A 59 1.91 16.66 -9.40
N GLU A 60 1.00 16.05 -8.61
CA GLU A 60 -0.19 16.71 -8.07
C GLU A 60 -0.24 16.64 -6.54
N PRO A 61 -0.55 17.75 -5.85
CA PRO A 61 -0.70 17.73 -4.41
C PRO A 61 -1.95 16.96 -3.99
N ILE A 62 -1.82 16.15 -2.94
CA ILE A 62 -2.93 15.44 -2.31
C ILE A 62 -3.58 16.39 -1.30
N VAL A 63 -4.87 16.71 -1.52
CA VAL A 63 -5.65 17.49 -0.56
C VAL A 63 -6.42 16.52 0.35
N LEU A 64 -6.03 16.47 1.62
CA LEU A 64 -6.77 15.81 2.67
C LEU A 64 -7.83 16.76 3.22
N LEU A 65 -9.07 16.27 3.32
CA LEU A 65 -10.12 16.96 4.05
C LEU A 65 -10.22 16.35 5.44
N ASN A 66 -9.91 17.14 6.45
CA ASN A 66 -10.01 16.72 7.84
C ASN A 66 -11.48 16.64 8.28
N PRO A 67 -11.79 15.85 9.31
CA PRO A 67 -13.16 15.74 9.84
C PRO A 67 -13.74 17.08 10.34
N ASP A 68 -12.88 18.03 10.71
CA ASP A 68 -13.26 19.39 11.12
C ASP A 68 -13.52 20.34 9.93
N GLY A 69 -13.43 19.84 8.70
CA GLY A 69 -13.62 20.59 7.46
C GLY A 69 -12.39 21.36 6.98
N THR A 70 -11.27 21.32 7.72
CA THR A 70 -10.02 21.93 7.27
C THR A 70 -9.38 21.12 6.15
N LYS A 71 -8.62 21.81 5.28
CA LYS A 71 -7.89 21.17 4.19
C LYS A 71 -6.41 21.18 4.50
N GLU A 72 -5.79 20.00 4.43
CA GLU A 72 -4.34 19.84 4.50
C GLU A 72 -3.83 19.41 3.13
N THR A 73 -2.73 20.01 2.66
CA THR A 73 -2.15 19.71 1.35
C THR A 73 -0.82 18.99 1.54
N ILE A 74 -0.73 17.77 1.04
CA ILE A 74 0.48 16.94 1.07
C ILE A 74 1.07 16.90 -0.33
N THR A 75 2.32 17.33 -0.46
CA THR A 75 3.10 17.13 -1.70
C THR A 75 3.98 15.90 -1.51
N LEU A 76 3.88 14.94 -2.43
CA LEU A 76 4.79 13.80 -2.46
C LEU A 76 6.07 14.25 -3.14
N VAL A 77 7.19 14.23 -2.41
CA VAL A 77 8.54 14.58 -2.90
C VAL A 77 9.45 13.35 -2.93
#